data_AF-A0A7V1FV71-F1
#
_entry.id   AF-A0A7V1FV71-F1
#
_cell.length_a   1.000
_cell.length_b   1.000
_cell.length_c   1.000
_cell.angle_alpha   90.00
_cell.angle_beta   90.00
_cell.angle_gamma   90.00
#
_symmetry.space_group_name_H-M   'P 1'
#
loop_
_entity.id
_entity.type
_entity.pdbx_description
1 polymer ?
#
loop_
_entity_poly.entity_id
_entity_poly.type
_entity_poly.pdbx_seq_one_letter_code
_entity_poly.pdbx_strand_id
1 'polypeptide(L)' 'MLGIVGPIGMPELIIILVVALVIFGPKRLPELGRSLGKGIKEFKNSTSELTEHLKEEEPAPAAPPTVDKAEKVE' A
#
# COMPACT_ATOMS: atom_id res chain seq x y z
N MET A 1 18.67 12.47 36.79
CA MET A 1 18.87 13.03 35.44
C MET A 1 18.67 11.91 34.41
N LEU A 2 17.41 11.54 34.18
CA LEU A 2 17.03 10.36 33.37
C LEU A 2 16.03 10.83 32.31
N GLY A 3 16.54 11.22 31.14
CA GLY A 3 15.76 11.77 30.02
C GLY A 3 15.57 10.82 28.85
N ILE A 4 15.64 9.50 29.08
CA ILE A 4 15.68 8.46 28.02
C ILE A 4 14.28 7.85 27.74
N VAL A 5 13.23 8.32 28.42
CA VAL A 5 11.88 7.75 28.27
C VAL A 5 10.90 8.79 27.73
N GLY A 6 11.25 9.38 26.59
CA GLY A 6 10.29 10.01 25.69
C GLY A 6 9.88 9.02 24.60
N PRO A 7 8.75 9.24 23.89
CA PRO A 7 8.42 8.41 22.73
C PRO A 7 9.63 8.39 21.80
N ILE A 8 10.11 7.18 21.45
CA ILE A 8 11.30 6.95 20.64
C ILE A 8 11.39 8.02 19.56
N GLY A 9 12.29 8.97 19.79
CA GLY A 9 12.36 10.15 18.96
C GLY A 9 13.10 9.80 17.68
N MET A 10 13.08 10.74 16.75
CA MET A 10 13.98 10.70 15.61
C MET A 10 15.47 10.47 16.01
N PRO A 11 15.97 10.97 17.16
CA PRO A 11 17.34 10.68 17.61
C PRO A 11 17.63 9.20 17.88
N GLU A 12 16.78 8.48 18.64
CA GLU A 12 16.99 7.04 18.89
C GLU A 12 16.97 6.22 17.60
N LEU A 13 16.04 6.53 16.68
CA LEU A 13 15.95 5.83 15.40
C LEU A 13 17.23 6.02 14.57
N ILE A 14 17.78 7.24 14.55
CA ILE A 14 19.05 7.53 13.86
C ILE A 14 20.20 6.71 14.47
N ILE A 15 20.29 6.57 15.80
CA ILE A 15 21.33 5.76 16.45
C ILE A 15 21.22 4.30 16.02
N ILE A 16 20.01 3.73 16.06
CA ILE A 16 19.76 2.35 15.62
C ILE A 16 20.12 2.18 14.14
N LEU A 17 19.75 3.15 13.31
CA LEU A 17 20.07 3.15 11.89
C LEU A 17 21.58 3.17 11.65
N VAL A 18 22.34 3.99 12.40
CA VAL A 18 23.81 4.02 12.30
C VAL A 18 24.42 2.67 12.68
N VAL A 19 23.97 2.04 13.76
CA VAL A 19 24.46 0.69 14.14
C VAL A 19 24.14 -0.34 13.05
N ALA A 20 22.91 -0.33 12.53
CA ALA A 20 22.51 -1.19 11.42
C ALA A 20 23.37 -0.92 10.17
N LEU A 21 23.70 0.34 9.89
CA LEU A 21 24.56 0.75 8.78
C LEU A 21 26.01 0.30 8.93
N VAL A 22 26.53 0.16 10.15
CA VAL A 22 27.88 -0.41 10.37
C VAL A 22 27.87 -1.91 10.05
N ILE A 23 26.82 -2.62 10.42
CA ILE A 23 26.70 -4.07 10.19
C ILE A 23 26.41 -4.37 8.71
N PHE A 24 25.42 -3.70 8.12
CA PHE A 24 24.96 -3.95 6.75
C PHE A 24 25.70 -3.12 5.69
N GLY A 25 26.23 -1.95 6.06
CA GLY A 25 26.87 -0.99 5.16
C GLY A 25 25.89 0.02 4.53
N PRO A 26 26.26 1.32 4.42
CA PRO A 26 25.41 2.37 3.83
C PRO A 26 25.12 2.18 2.34
N LYS A 27 25.95 1.41 1.64
CA LYS A 27 25.71 1.06 0.23
C LYS A 27 24.63 -0.01 0.05
N ARG A 28 24.39 -0.87 1.06
CA ARG A 28 23.45 -1.99 0.94
C ARG A 28 22.01 -1.60 1.19
N LEU A 29 21.73 -0.64 2.07
CA LEU A 29 20.37 -0.12 2.26
C LEU A 29 19.70 0.36 0.95
N PRO A 30 20.31 1.24 0.13
CA PRO A 30 19.70 1.69 -1.12
C PRO A 30 19.65 0.58 -2.19
N GLU A 31 20.57 -0.38 -2.14
CA GLU A 31 20.56 -1.55 -3.04
C GLU A 31 19.36 -2.47 -2.73
N LEU A 32 19.15 -2.81 -1.46
CA LEU A 32 18.00 -3.57 -0.97
C LEU A 32 16.69 -2.81 -1.20
N GLY A 33 16.66 -1.50 -0.96
CA GLY A 33 15.49 -0.67 -1.22
C GLY A 33 15.11 -0.63 -2.71
N ARG A 34 16.09 -0.61 -3.62
CA ARG A 34 15.84 -0.67 -5.07
C ARG A 34 15.31 -2.02 -5.53
N SER A 35 15.84 -3.13 -5.01
CA SER A 35 15.35 -4.47 -5.38
C SER A 35 13.93 -4.71 -4.83
N LEU A 36 13.69 -4.40 -3.56
CA LEU A 36 12.38 -4.46 -2.93
C LEU A 36 11.38 -3.52 -3.62
N GLY A 37 11.80 -2.29 -3.93
CA GLY A 37 10.95 -1.30 -4.59
C GLY A 37 10.51 -1.73 -6.00
N LYS A 38 11.40 -2.39 -6.76
CA LYS A 38 11.03 -2.99 -8.06
C LYS A 38 10.00 -4.10 -7.88
N GLY A 39 10.22 -5.02 -6.94
CA GLY A 39 9.28 -6.10 -6.65
C GLY A 39 7.90 -5.59 -6.20
N ILE A 40 7.86 -4.60 -5.31
CA ILE A 40 6.60 -3.97 -4.86
C ILE A 40 5.89 -3.28 -6.04
N LYS A 41 6.63 -2.60 -6.92
CA LYS A 41 6.06 -1.93 -8.09
C LYS A 41 5.43 -2.93 -9.06
N GLU A 42 6.14 -4.01 -9.37
CA GLU A 42 5.65 -5.09 -10.24
C GLU A 42 4.43 -5.78 -9.61
N PHE A 43 4.51 -6.13 -8.32
CA PHE A 43 3.39 -6.72 -7.59
C PHE A 43 2.14 -5.82 -7.62
N LYS A 44 2.30 -4.51 -7.37
CA LYS A 44 1.20 -3.55 -7.42
C LYS A 44 0.59 -3.47 -8.82
N ASN A 45 1.41 -3.45 -9.86
CA ASN A 45 0.93 -3.38 -11.24
C ASN A 45 0.12 -4.62 -11.61
N SER A 46 0.65 -5.82 -11.36
CA SER A 46 -0.07 -7.07 -11.63
C SER A 46 -1.35 -7.21 -10.79
N THR A 47 -1.35 -6.75 -9.55
CA THR A 47 -2.56 -6.73 -8.70
C THR A 47 -3.60 -5.75 -9.26
N SER A 48 -3.17 -4.59 -9.77
CA SER A 48 -4.05 -3.59 -10.36
C SER A 48 -4.70 -4.12 -11.63
N GLU A 49 -3.91 -4.69 -12.54
CA GLU A 49 -4.40 -5.30 -13.80
C GLU A 49 -5.41 -6.41 -13.50
N LEU A 50 -5.11 -7.30 -12.55
CA LEU A 50 -6.04 -8.36 -12.15
C LEU A 50 -7.35 -7.78 -11.58
N THR A 51 -7.26 -6.72 -10.78
CA THR A 51 -8.45 -6.04 -10.22
C THR A 51 -9.29 -5.39 -11.31
N GLU A 52 -8.66 -4.81 -12.34
CA GLU A 52 -9.36 -4.21 -13.49
C GLU A 52 -10.04 -5.28 -14.35
N HIS A 53 -9.37 -6.40 -14.64
CA HIS A 53 -9.95 -7.51 -15.40
C HIS A 53 -11.12 -8.18 -14.67
N LEU A 54 -11.04 -8.34 -13.35
CA LEU A 54 -12.15 -8.86 -12.54
C LEU A 54 -13.36 -7.91 -12.50
N LYS A 55 -13.15 -6.62 -12.80
CA LYS A 55 -14.20 -5.60 -12.86
C LYS A 55 -14.86 -5.53 -14.24
N GLU A 56 -14.17 -5.96 -15.30
CA GLU A 56 -14.69 -6.03 -16.66
C GLU A 56 -15.36 -7.37 -16.99
N GLU A 57 -15.04 -8.45 -16.27
CA GLU A 57 -15.59 -9.79 -16.48
C GLU A 57 -16.80 -10.14 -15.57
N GLU A 58 -17.54 -9.14 -15.11
CA GLU A 58 -18.92 -9.35 -14.68
C GLU A 58 -19.83 -9.11 -15.90
N PRO A 59 -20.37 -10.15 -16.56
CA PRO A 59 -21.49 -9.95 -17.45
C PRO A 59 -22.60 -9.42 -16.57
N ALA A 60 -22.95 -8.15 -16.72
CA ALA A 60 -24.06 -7.52 -15.99
C ALA A 60 -25.22 -8.51 -15.86
N PRO A 61 -25.43 -9.16 -14.69
CA PRO A 61 -26.55 -10.04 -14.51
C PRO A 61 -27.72 -9.09 -14.30
N ALA A 62 -28.58 -9.04 -15.32
CA ALA A 62 -29.96 -8.59 -15.27
C ALA A 62 -30.23 -7.46 -14.28
N ALA A 63 -30.33 -6.22 -14.77
CA ALA A 63 -31.17 -5.24 -14.11
C ALA A 63 -32.55 -5.90 -13.86
N PRO A 64 -32.96 -6.12 -12.59
CA PRO A 64 -34.35 -6.46 -12.31
C PRO A 64 -35.24 -5.28 -12.76
N PRO A 65 -36.50 -5.58 -13.10
CA PRO A 65 -37.31 -4.76 -13.99
C PRO A 65 -37.44 -3.34 -13.46
N THR A 66 -37.56 -2.42 -14.42
CA THR A 66 -38.17 -1.10 -14.23
C THR A 66 -39.34 -1.22 -13.26
N VAL A 67 -39.10 -0.90 -11.98
CA VAL A 67 -40.17 -0.56 -11.06
C VAL A 67 -40.68 0.78 -11.56
N ASP A 68 -41.76 0.66 -12.33
CA ASP A 68 -42.78 1.66 -12.53
C ASP A 68 -42.74 2.74 -11.45
N LYS A 69 -42.17 3.89 -11.81
CA LYS A 69 -42.56 5.16 -11.19
C LYS A 69 -43.86 5.63 -11.84
N ALA A 70 -44.87 4.76 -11.78
CA ALA A 70 -46.27 5.12 -11.89
C ALA A 70 -46.74 5.40 -10.46
N GLU A 71 -46.56 6.63 -9.99
CA GLU A 71 -47.52 7.27 -9.09
C GLU A 71 -47.26 8.78 -9.11
N LYS A 72 -47.80 9.42 -10.15
CA LYS A 72 -48.26 10.80 -10.08
C LYS A 72 -49.71 10.72 -9.60
N VAL A 73 -50.13 11.72 -8.82
CA VAL A 73 -51.49 12.05 -8.36
C VAL A 73 -51.82 11.56 -6.95
N GLU A 74 -51.56 12.40 -5.94
CA GLU A 74 -52.59 13.25 -5.31
C GLU A 74 -51.93 14.50 -4.70
#